data_AF-A0A357IK64-F1
#
_entry.id   AF-A0A357IK64-F1
#
_cell.length_a   1.000
_cell.length_b   1.000
_cell.length_c   1.000
_cell.angle_alpha   90.00
_cell.angle_beta   90.00
_cell.angle_gamma   90.00
#
_symmetry.space_group_name_H-M   'P 1'
#
loop_
_entity.id
_entity.type
_entity.pdbx_description
1 polymer ?
#
loop_
_entity_poly.entity_id
_entity_poly.type
_entity_poly.pdbx_seq_one_letter_code
_entity_poly.pdbx_strand_id
1 'polypeptide(L)'
;MIIIWYKYIYEFLFQTEPLFNDFFLDWIFPAAIVFLLYDFAFGVVGGLYRAGIIRGRDLGSIIHWGIRYGMMWGTIQILIFIRDNWLYIVLAAVGAIIVFVLIGLFIRSLLMNKFI
;
A
#
# COMPACT_ATOMS: atom_id res chain seq x y z
N MET A 1 15.16 31.11 4.50
CA MET A 1 13.92 30.53 5.02
C MET A 1 13.17 29.91 3.84
N ILE A 2 13.37 28.61 3.58
CA ILE A 2 12.77 27.93 2.43
C ILE A 2 11.55 27.22 2.96
N ILE A 3 10.40 27.67 2.48
CA ILE A 3 9.17 27.49 3.21
C ILE A 3 8.65 26.06 3.02
N ILE A 4 8.26 25.46 4.13
CA ILE A 4 7.78 24.08 4.35
C ILE A 4 6.39 23.84 3.69
N TRP A 5 5.94 24.71 2.78
CA TRP A 5 4.57 24.71 2.24
C TRP A 5 4.14 23.39 1.63
N TYR A 6 5.04 22.70 0.92
CA TYR A 6 4.71 21.43 0.27
C TYR A 6 4.27 20.37 1.28
N LYS A 7 4.88 20.33 2.46
CA LYS A 7 4.49 19.39 3.52
C LYS A 7 3.02 19.59 3.90
N TYR A 8 2.61 20.82 4.18
CA TYR A 8 1.24 21.13 4.58
C TYR A 8 0.22 20.86 3.46
N ILE A 9 0.61 21.13 2.21
CA ILE A 9 -0.22 20.77 1.04
C ILE A 9 -0.43 19.27 1.00
N TYR A 10 0.62 18.47 1.21
CA TYR A 10 0.50 17.01 1.20
C TYR A 10 -0.26 16.46 2.40
N GLU A 11 -0.10 17.05 3.60
CA GLU A 11 -0.93 16.71 4.77
C GLU A 11 -2.41 16.97 4.51
N PHE A 12 -2.74 18.02 3.76
CA PHE A 12 -4.11 18.32 3.37
C PHE A 12 -4.63 17.39 2.25
N LEU A 13 -3.82 17.14 1.21
CA LEU A 13 -4.22 16.30 0.07
C LEU A 13 -4.35 14.82 0.44
N PHE A 14 -3.50 14.33 1.33
CA PHE A 14 -3.42 12.93 1.71
C PHE A 14 -4.02 12.67 3.09
N GLN A 15 -5.18 13.25 3.34
CA GLN A 15 -6.00 12.87 4.49
C GLN A 15 -6.51 11.44 4.34
N THR A 16 -6.55 10.72 5.45
CA THR A 16 -6.98 9.33 5.49
C THR A 16 -8.23 9.17 6.33
N GLU A 17 -9.10 8.27 5.89
CA GLU A 17 -10.18 7.77 6.73
C GLU A 17 -9.60 7.00 7.94
N PRO A 18 -10.33 6.90 9.06
CA PRO A 18 -9.87 6.18 10.23
C PRO A 18 -9.71 4.69 9.92
N LEU A 19 -8.53 4.14 10.20
CA LEU A 19 -8.21 2.72 10.04
C LEU A 19 -8.62 1.93 11.29
N PHE A 20 -8.35 2.48 12.48
CA PHE A 20 -8.55 1.80 13.75
C PHE A 20 -9.82 2.24 14.49
N ASN A 21 -10.43 3.37 14.09
CA ASN A 21 -11.47 4.07 14.84
C ASN A 21 -10.99 4.48 16.25
N ASP A 22 -9.69 4.74 16.38
CA ASP A 22 -9.04 5.20 17.59
C ASP A 22 -8.20 6.42 17.24
N PHE A 23 -8.51 7.55 17.87
CA PHE A 23 -7.90 8.83 17.54
C PHE A 23 -6.36 8.80 17.65
N PHE A 24 -5.80 8.11 18.65
CA PHE A 24 -4.36 8.07 18.85
C PHE A 24 -3.69 7.21 17.79
N LEU A 25 -4.24 6.03 17.51
CA LEU A 25 -3.71 5.11 16.50
C LEU A 25 -3.84 5.70 15.09
N ASP A 26 -5.00 6.30 14.77
CA ASP A 26 -5.27 6.92 13.48
C ASP A 26 -4.42 8.18 13.24
N TRP A 27 -3.82 8.77 14.29
CA TRP A 27 -2.86 9.85 14.16
C TRP A 27 -1.40 9.38 14.10
N ILE A 28 -1.00 8.46 15.00
CA ILE A 28 0.40 8.03 15.12
C ILE A 28 0.82 7.07 13.99
N PHE A 29 -0.10 6.23 13.52
CA PHE A 29 0.21 5.20 12.53
C PHE A 29 0.57 5.80 11.15
N PRO A 30 -0.21 6.74 10.57
CA PRO A 30 0.20 7.43 9.35
C PRO A 30 1.53 8.18 9.51
N ALA A 31 1.73 8.84 10.66
CA ALA A 31 2.96 9.56 10.95
C ALA A 31 4.19 8.62 10.98
N ALA A 32 4.04 7.44 11.58
CA ALA A 32 5.06 6.40 11.59
C ALA A 32 5.39 5.90 10.17
N ILE A 33 4.40 5.69 9.31
CA ILE A 33 4.63 5.29 7.91
C ILE A 33 5.42 6.38 7.16
N VAL A 34 4.98 7.64 7.27
CA VAL A 34 5.67 8.79 6.65
C VAL A 34 7.11 8.91 7.16
N PHE A 35 7.35 8.61 8.44
CA PHE A 35 8.70 8.59 9.02
C PHE A 35 9.56 7.45 8.44
N LEU A 36 9.05 6.22 8.40
CA LEU A 36 9.77 5.06 7.85
C LEU A 36 10.10 5.21 6.36
N LEU A 37 9.27 5.94 5.61
CA LEU A 37 9.49 6.22 4.20
C LEU A 37 10.54 7.32 3.94
N TYR A 38 11.11 7.94 4.98
CA TYR A 38 12.06 9.05 4.83
C TYR A 38 13.28 8.66 4.00
N ASP A 39 14.02 7.63 4.43
CA ASP A 39 15.26 7.21 3.76
C ASP A 39 15.00 6.67 2.36
N PHE A 40 13.88 5.96 2.18
CA PHE A 40 13.45 5.50 0.88
C PHE A 40 13.21 6.66 -0.09
N ALA A 41 12.41 7.65 0.31
CA ALA A 41 12.13 8.82 -0.51
C ALA A 41 13.39 9.65 -0.79
N PHE A 42 14.29 9.74 0.19
CA PHE A 42 15.58 10.41 0.01
C PHE A 42 16.46 9.68 -1.01
N GLY A 43 16.53 8.35 -0.95
CA GLY A 43 17.26 7.51 -1.90
C GLY A 43 16.74 7.65 -3.32
N VAL A 44 15.42 7.61 -3.51
CA VAL A 44 14.77 7.79 -4.81
C VAL A 44 15.06 9.18 -5.38
N VAL A 45 14.81 10.25 -4.61
CA VAL A 45 15.05 11.63 -5.06
C VAL A 45 16.53 11.89 -5.33
N GLY A 46 17.43 11.37 -4.49
CA GLY A 46 18.88 11.43 -4.72
C GLY A 46 19.29 10.72 -6.01
N GLY A 47 18.65 9.60 -6.36
CA GLY A 47 18.80 8.92 -7.64
C GLY A 47 18.40 9.80 -8.83
N LEU A 48 17.27 10.50 -8.73
CA LEU A 48 16.80 11.42 -9.77
C LEU A 48 17.76 12.60 -9.99
N TYR A 49 18.37 13.13 -8.92
CA TYR A 49 19.43 14.14 -9.02
C TYR A 49 20.67 13.59 -9.74
N ARG A 50 21.16 12.40 -9.34
CA ARG A 50 22.34 11.78 -9.97
C ARG A 50 22.13 11.45 -11.44
N ALA A 51 20.91 11.07 -11.82
CA ALA A 51 20.53 10.82 -13.22
C ALA A 51 20.33 12.12 -14.03
N GLY A 52 20.41 13.30 -13.40
CA GLY A 52 20.20 14.58 -14.06
C GLY A 52 18.75 14.86 -14.46
N ILE A 53 17.80 14.04 -14.00
CA ILE A 53 16.34 14.17 -14.28
C ILE A 53 15.79 15.41 -13.59
N ILE A 54 16.20 15.66 -12.35
CA ILE A 54 15.85 16.87 -11.59
C ILE A 54 17.11 17.64 -11.22
N ARG A 55 17.01 18.97 -11.25
CA ARG A 55 18.12 19.88 -10.91
C ARG A 55 17.74 20.93 -9.87
N GLY A 56 16.44 21.26 -9.76
CA GLY A 56 15.93 22.23 -8.81
C GLY A 56 15.71 21.62 -7.43
N ARG A 57 16.05 22.37 -6.37
CA ARG A 57 15.80 21.98 -4.97
C ARG A 57 14.31 21.79 -4.68
N ASP A 58 13.48 22.69 -5.22
CA ASP A 58 12.04 22.68 -4.93
C ASP A 58 11.36 21.45 -5.54
N LEU A 59 11.75 21.05 -6.76
CA LEU A 59 11.29 19.81 -7.39
C LEU A 59 11.67 18.57 -6.54
N GLY A 60 12.89 18.50 -6.02
CA GLY A 60 13.29 17.41 -5.13
C GLY A 60 12.47 17.37 -3.86
N SER A 61 12.18 18.53 -3.25
CA SER A 61 11.31 18.61 -2.08
C SER A 61 9.88 18.15 -2.38
N ILE A 62 9.29 18.60 -3.50
CA ILE A 62 7.94 18.20 -3.93
C ILE A 62 7.87 16.67 -4.07
N ILE A 63 8.81 16.08 -4.81
CA ILE A 63 8.82 14.63 -5.05
C ILE A 63 9.05 13.87 -3.74
N HIS A 64 9.98 14.33 -2.88
CA HIS A 64 10.27 13.69 -1.61
C HIS A 64 9.03 13.59 -0.71
N TRP A 65 8.30 14.70 -0.56
CA TRP A 65 7.06 14.70 0.23
C TRP A 65 5.93 13.93 -0.46
N GLY A 66 5.81 14.05 -1.78
CA GLY A 66 4.82 13.32 -2.57
C GLY A 66 4.95 11.80 -2.45
N ILE A 67 6.17 11.27 -2.47
CA ILE A 67 6.42 9.84 -2.24
C ILE A 67 5.96 9.43 -0.84
N ARG A 68 6.37 10.19 0.19
CA ARG A 68 6.09 9.82 1.59
C ARG A 68 4.61 9.83 1.91
N TYR A 69 3.92 10.93 1.61
CA TYR A 69 2.48 11.03 1.88
C TYR A 69 1.65 10.20 0.91
N GLY A 70 2.04 10.11 -0.37
CA GLY A 70 1.33 9.28 -1.35
C GLY A 70 1.40 7.79 -1.03
N MET A 71 2.57 7.28 -0.66
CA MET A 71 2.70 5.88 -0.24
C MET A 71 2.04 5.62 1.11
N MET A 72 2.12 6.55 2.08
CA MET A 72 1.38 6.44 3.33
C MET A 72 -0.12 6.32 3.07
N TRP A 73 -0.67 7.22 2.26
CA TRP A 73 -2.09 7.24 1.94
C TRP A 73 -2.50 5.94 1.25
N GLY A 74 -1.76 5.52 0.22
CA GLY A 74 -2.05 4.26 -0.48
C GLY A 74 -1.99 3.05 0.45
N THR A 75 -1.02 3.02 1.37
CA THR A 75 -0.92 1.95 2.38
C THR A 75 -2.16 1.92 3.27
N ILE A 76 -2.61 3.06 3.77
CA ILE A 76 -3.79 3.12 4.63
C ILE A 76 -5.06 2.74 3.87
N GLN A 77 -5.25 3.22 2.65
CA GLN A 77 -6.41 2.85 1.82
C GLN A 77 -6.47 1.34 1.56
N ILE A 78 -5.32 0.71 1.31
CA ILE A 78 -5.23 -0.75 1.16
C ILE A 78 -5.62 -1.45 2.46
N LEU A 79 -5.12 -0.98 3.61
CA LEU A 79 -5.45 -1.58 4.91
C LEU A 79 -6.93 -1.40 5.27
N ILE A 80 -7.54 -0.26 4.95
CA ILE A 80 -8.98 -0.02 5.09
C ILE A 80 -9.76 -0.99 4.19
N PHE A 81 -9.36 -1.10 2.91
CA PHE A 81 -9.98 -2.04 2.00
C PHE A 81 -9.91 -3.49 2.52
N ILE A 82 -8.75 -3.90 3.05
CA ILE A 82 -8.58 -5.24 3.65
C ILE A 82 -9.49 -5.37 4.88
N ARG A 83 -9.50 -4.40 5.79
CA ARG A 83 -10.35 -4.39 6.98
C ARG A 83 -11.83 -4.50 6.63
N ASP A 84 -12.29 -3.80 5.61
CA ASP A 84 -13.71 -3.74 5.26
C ASP A 84 -14.16 -4.95 4.43
N ASN A 85 -13.22 -5.61 3.74
CA ASN A 85 -13.51 -6.73 2.84
C ASN A 85 -12.89 -8.06 3.31
N TRP A 86 -12.36 -8.14 4.53
CA TRP A 86 -11.62 -9.30 5.02
C TRP A 86 -12.42 -10.60 4.90
N LEU A 87 -13.73 -10.55 5.18
CA LEU A 87 -14.61 -11.70 5.07
C LEU A 87 -14.71 -12.19 3.62
N TYR A 88 -14.89 -11.29 2.65
CA TYR A 88 -14.93 -11.65 1.23
C TYR A 88 -13.59 -12.21 0.75
N ILE A 89 -12.47 -11.62 1.20
CA ILE A 89 -11.12 -12.09 0.89
C ILE A 89 -10.94 -13.53 1.40
N VAL A 90 -11.33 -13.80 2.65
CA VAL A 90 -11.25 -15.13 3.26
C VAL A 90 -12.17 -16.13 2.54
N LEU A 91 -13.41 -15.75 2.27
CA LEU A 91 -14.37 -16.61 1.56
C LEU A 91 -13.89 -16.94 0.14
N ALA A 92 -13.32 -15.98 -0.57
CA ALA A 92 -12.75 -16.21 -1.91
C ALA A 92 -11.57 -17.18 -1.85
N ALA A 93 -10.67 -17.03 -0.87
CA ALA A 93 -9.53 -17.92 -0.68
C ALA A 93 -9.99 -19.35 -0.33
N VAL A 94 -10.91 -19.51 0.63
CA VAL A 94 -11.47 -20.81 1.02
C VAL A 94 -12.24 -21.45 -0.14
N GLY A 95 -13.06 -20.66 -0.85
CA GLY A 95 -13.78 -21.12 -2.04
C GLY A 95 -12.85 -21.64 -3.13
N ALA A 96 -11.74 -20.93 -3.41
CA ALA A 96 -10.75 -21.35 -4.39
C ALA A 96 -10.09 -22.69 -3.99
N ILE A 97 -9.77 -22.88 -2.70
CA ILE A 97 -9.22 -24.14 -2.18
C ILE A 97 -10.23 -25.29 -2.37
N ILE A 98 -11.50 -25.07 -2.01
CA ILE A 98 -12.56 -26.08 -2.16
C ILE A 98 -12.70 -26.50 -3.63
N VAL A 99 -12.80 -25.52 -4.54
CA VAL A 99 -12.92 -25.79 -5.98
C VAL A 99 -11.72 -26.58 -6.49
N PHE A 100 -10.51 -26.19 -6.10
CA PHE A 100 -9.29 -26.89 -6.50
C PHE A 100 -9.26 -28.35 -6.02
N VAL A 101 -9.66 -28.60 -4.76
CA VAL A 101 -9.77 -29.96 -4.22
C VAL A 101 -10.81 -30.78 -4.97
N LEU A 102 -11.99 -30.22 -5.26
CA LEU A 102 -13.04 -30.91 -6.01
C LEU A 102 -12.59 -31.28 -7.43
N ILE A 103 -11.89 -30.38 -8.12
CA ILE A 103 -11.31 -30.66 -9.44
C ILE A 103 -10.30 -31.81 -9.36
N GLY A 104 -9.41 -31.80 -8.36
CA GLY A 104 -8.44 -32.89 -8.15
C GLY A 104 -9.11 -34.25 -7.91
N LEU A 105 -10.15 -34.27 -7.07
CA LEU A 105 -10.94 -35.49 -6.81
C LEU A 105 -11.68 -35.98 -8.06
N PHE A 106 -12.24 -35.07 -8.86
CA PHE A 106 -12.93 -35.39 -10.10
C PHE A 106 -11.97 -35.99 -11.14
N ILE A 107 -10.79 -35.39 -11.34
CA ILE A 107 -9.75 -35.91 -12.24
C ILE A 107 -9.30 -37.30 -11.78
N ARG A 108 -9.07 -37.50 -10.47
CA ARG A 108 -8.72 -38.82 -9.91
C ARG A 108 -9.80 -39.87 -10.23
N SER A 109 -11.07 -39.52 -10.04
CA SER A 109 -12.20 -40.41 -10.35
C SER A 109 -12.23 -40.80 -11.84
N LEU A 110 -12.06 -39.83 -12.74
CA LEU A 110 -11.98 -40.07 -14.18
C LEU A 110 -10.82 -41.00 -14.57
N LEU A 111 -9.66 -40.84 -13.94
CA LEU A 111 -8.50 -41.69 -14.22
C LEU A 111 -8.74 -43.12 -13.74
N MET A 112 -9.27 -43.32 -12.52
CA MET A 112 -9.56 -44.66 -12.00
C MET A 112 -10.55 -45.44 -12.86
N ASN A 113 -11.59 -44.77 -13.39
CA ASN A 113 -12.56 -45.40 -14.29
C ASN A 113 -12.01 -45.81 -15.66
N LYS A 114 -10.83 -45.34 -16.07
CA LYS A 114 -10.20 -45.77 -17.33
C LYS A 114 -9.40 -47.07 -17.21
N PHE A 115 -9.13 -47.54 -15.99
CA PHE A 115 -8.30 -48.73 -15.74
C PHE A 115 -9.08 -49.93 -15.18
N ILE A 116 -10.41 -49.84 -15.16
CA ILE A 116 -11.36 -50.93 -14.84
C ILE A 116 -12.14 -51.23 -16.12
#